data_AF-A0AAV1J8P5-F1
#
_entry.id   AF-A0AAV1J8P5-F1
#
_cell.length_a   1.000
_cell.length_b   1.000
_cell.length_c   1.000
_cell.angle_alpha   90.00
_cell.angle_beta   90.00
_cell.angle_gamma   90.00
#
_symmetry.space_group_name_H-M   'P 1'
#
loop_
_entity.id
_entity.type
_entity.pdbx_description
1 polymer ?
#
loop_
_entity_poly.entity_id
_entity_poly.type
_entity_poly.pdbx_seq_one_letter_code
_entity_poly.pdbx_strand_id
1 'polypeptide(L)'
;MVRKFVLLSLLISISEGREGRYLDAPEVKSVSLVEPEGLYVQWSPVTQRQDDPVIGYKIRIWEIPESSDTEIQLINANKFPGVIRDEKVQQTFSMNNSNPATREVIINSQESKLYMVTVDKIKYNTIYEVRVLGFKRDVDGPLSVPVRIKIVKGSGYQVVLQRTMSGCQVTVPAEVEYSGDPYPYQYNSFF
;
A
#
# COMPACT_ATOMS: atom_id res chain seq x y z
N MET A 1 45.93 30.81 52.94
CA MET A 1 46.15 29.66 52.03
C MET A 1 44.83 28.88 51.99
N VAL A 2 44.00 29.10 50.99
CA VAL A 2 42.60 28.61 50.95
C VAL A 2 42.53 27.36 50.07
N ARG A 3 42.21 26.20 50.65
CA ARG A 3 41.97 24.95 49.91
C ARG A 3 40.56 25.00 49.30
N LYS A 4 40.48 25.06 47.98
CA LYS A 4 39.23 24.84 47.23
C LYS A 4 38.97 23.33 47.16
N PHE A 5 37.88 22.88 47.79
CA PHE A 5 37.29 21.56 47.55
C PHE A 5 36.54 21.61 46.22
N VAL A 6 36.96 20.80 45.26
CA VAL A 6 36.22 20.56 44.01
C VAL A 6 35.28 19.39 44.29
N LEU A 7 33.98 19.66 44.40
CA LEU A 7 32.94 18.64 44.46
C LEU A 7 32.67 18.17 43.04
N LEU A 8 33.13 16.96 42.70
CA LEU A 8 32.84 16.30 41.43
C LEU A 8 31.49 15.58 41.58
N SER A 9 30.40 16.23 41.17
CA SER A 9 29.07 15.62 41.12
C SER A 9 28.98 14.64 39.96
N LEU A 10 29.03 13.34 40.27
CA LEU A 10 28.81 12.25 39.33
C LEU A 10 27.30 12.17 39.01
N LEU A 11 26.87 12.73 37.88
CA LEU A 11 25.53 12.52 37.35
C LEU A 11 25.49 11.14 36.70
N ILE A 12 24.99 10.14 37.43
CA ILE A 12 24.61 8.86 36.86
C ILE A 12 23.30 9.10 36.10
N SER A 13 23.40 9.33 34.79
CA SER A 13 22.25 9.27 33.89
C SER A 13 21.76 7.83 33.85
N ILE A 14 20.76 7.51 34.66
CA ILE A 14 19.95 6.30 34.47
C ILE A 14 19.13 6.55 33.21
N SER A 15 19.67 6.18 32.04
CA SER A 15 18.81 5.96 30.89
C SER A 15 17.99 4.72 31.22
N GLU A 16 16.80 4.92 31.78
CA GLU A 16 15.76 3.90 31.73
C GLU A 16 15.59 3.54 30.27
N GLY A 17 16.14 2.38 29.89
CA GLY A 17 15.83 1.74 28.63
C GLY A 17 14.34 1.48 28.62
N ARG A 18 13.58 2.42 28.06
CA ARG A 18 12.31 2.09 27.44
C ARG A 18 12.67 1.10 26.34
N GLU A 19 12.68 -0.19 26.66
CA GLU A 19 12.48 -1.21 25.64
C GLU A 19 11.15 -0.86 24.99
N GLY A 20 11.24 -0.13 23.88
CA GLY A 20 10.10 0.47 23.23
C GLY A 20 9.08 -0.62 22.93
N ARG A 21 7.80 -0.29 23.04
CA ARG A 21 6.67 -1.09 22.55
C ARG A 21 6.70 -1.19 21.03
N TYR A 22 7.83 -1.63 20.50
CA TYR A 22 8.18 -1.67 19.11
C TYR A 22 7.27 -2.69 18.41
N LEU A 23 6.82 -2.31 17.22
CA LEU A 23 6.05 -3.13 16.32
C LEU A 23 6.78 -3.10 14.98
N ASP A 24 6.95 -4.27 14.39
CA ASP A 24 7.41 -4.36 13.00
C ASP A 24 6.32 -3.86 12.05
N ALA A 25 6.73 -3.39 10.88
CA ALA A 25 5.79 -3.06 9.81
C ALA A 25 5.21 -4.37 9.23
N PRO A 26 3.89 -4.46 9.03
CA PRO A 26 3.31 -5.58 8.28
C PRO A 26 3.84 -5.62 6.86
N GLU A 27 3.92 -6.82 6.28
CA GLU A 27 4.27 -6.99 4.87
C GLU A 27 3.00 -7.28 4.07
N VAL A 28 2.63 -6.42 3.13
CA VAL A 28 1.51 -6.67 2.22
C VAL A 28 1.90 -7.77 1.25
N LYS A 29 1.17 -8.89 1.28
CA LYS A 29 1.43 -10.08 0.45
C LYS A 29 0.69 -10.06 -0.86
N SER A 30 -0.56 -9.64 -0.84
CA SER A 30 -1.36 -9.52 -2.05
C SER A 30 -2.35 -8.38 -1.94
N VAL A 31 -2.55 -7.71 -3.08
CA VAL A 31 -3.65 -6.77 -3.29
C VAL A 31 -4.29 -7.16 -4.60
N SER A 32 -5.48 -7.73 -4.54
CA SER A 32 -6.21 -8.19 -5.72
C SER A 32 -7.60 -7.58 -5.75
N LEU A 33 -8.21 -7.58 -6.92
CA LEU A 33 -9.62 -7.25 -7.05
C LEU A 33 -10.48 -8.36 -6.42
N VAL A 34 -11.63 -7.98 -5.89
CA VAL A 34 -12.76 -8.88 -5.61
C VAL A 34 -14.06 -8.27 -6.13
N GLU A 35 -15.01 -9.12 -6.52
CA GLU A 35 -16.34 -8.71 -6.96
C GLU A 35 -17.36 -8.77 -5.80
N PRO A 36 -18.31 -7.80 -5.72
CA PRO A 36 -18.40 -6.56 -6.50
C PRO A 36 -17.36 -5.50 -6.07
N GLU A 37 -17.15 -4.47 -6.90
CA GLU A 37 -16.11 -3.41 -6.84
C GLU A 37 -15.32 -3.30 -5.53
N GLY A 38 -14.34 -4.19 -5.33
CA GLY A 38 -13.57 -4.22 -4.10
C GLY A 38 -12.12 -4.62 -4.27
N LEU A 39 -11.37 -4.46 -3.18
CA LEU A 39 -9.99 -4.90 -3.04
C LEU A 39 -9.89 -5.91 -1.93
N TYR A 40 -9.39 -7.09 -2.27
CA TYR A 40 -8.91 -8.05 -1.32
C TYR A 40 -7.45 -7.75 -0.99
N VAL A 41 -7.17 -7.44 0.27
CA VAL A 41 -5.83 -7.10 0.78
C VAL A 41 -5.44 -8.16 1.79
N GLN A 42 -4.24 -8.73 1.64
CA GLN A 42 -3.67 -9.72 2.57
C GLN A 42 -2.27 -9.29 2.99
N TRP A 43 -1.92 -9.51 4.25
CA TRP A 43 -0.61 -9.18 4.82
C TRP A 43 -0.08 -10.27 5.74
N SER A 44 1.20 -10.19 6.07
CA SER A 44 1.82 -11.01 7.11
C SER A 44 1.51 -10.48 8.51
N PRO A 45 1.30 -11.36 9.51
CA PRO A 45 1.29 -10.95 10.91
C PRO A 45 2.62 -10.30 11.30
N VAL A 46 2.57 -9.29 12.18
CA VAL A 46 3.77 -8.68 12.75
C VAL A 46 4.21 -9.41 14.00
N THR A 47 5.53 -9.42 14.26
CA THR A 47 6.09 -9.97 15.48
C THR A 47 5.61 -9.18 16.69
N GLN A 48 5.19 -9.87 17.75
CA GLN A 48 4.65 -9.24 18.96
C GLN A 48 5.10 -9.95 20.23
N ARG A 49 5.12 -9.21 21.33
CA ARG A 49 5.29 -9.79 22.67
C ARG A 49 3.93 -10.26 23.19
N GLN A 50 3.92 -11.28 24.06
CA GLN A 50 2.66 -11.84 24.59
C GLN A 50 1.93 -10.88 25.55
N ASP A 51 2.68 -10.08 26.30
CA ASP A 51 2.20 -9.10 27.27
C ASP A 51 1.74 -7.78 26.64
N ASP A 52 2.09 -7.55 25.37
CA ASP A 52 1.73 -6.37 24.58
C ASP A 52 1.32 -6.77 23.16
N PRO A 53 0.14 -7.41 23.00
CA PRO A 53 -0.30 -7.95 21.72
C PRO A 53 -0.82 -6.87 20.77
N VAL A 54 -0.66 -7.11 19.48
CA VAL A 54 -1.37 -6.40 18.42
C VAL A 54 -2.86 -6.70 18.56
N ILE A 55 -3.65 -5.64 18.69
CA ILE A 55 -5.10 -5.74 18.86
C ILE A 55 -5.84 -5.56 17.54
N GLY A 56 -5.15 -5.19 16.47
CA GLY A 56 -5.74 -5.06 15.15
C GLY A 56 -4.80 -4.48 14.10
N TYR A 57 -5.35 -4.26 12.92
CA TYR A 57 -4.67 -3.65 11.78
C TYR A 57 -5.50 -2.50 11.21
N LYS A 58 -4.82 -1.45 10.74
CA LYS A 58 -5.42 -0.38 9.95
C LYS A 58 -4.91 -0.48 8.52
N ILE A 59 -5.83 -0.57 7.58
CA ILE A 59 -5.57 -0.55 6.15
C ILE A 59 -5.87 0.86 5.68
N ARG A 60 -4.83 1.57 5.25
CA ARG A 60 -4.92 2.93 4.73
C ARG A 60 -4.83 2.92 3.22
N ILE A 61 -5.72 3.68 2.60
CA ILE A 61 -5.87 3.75 1.15
C ILE A 61 -5.87 5.20 0.72
N TRP A 62 -5.02 5.53 -0.24
CA TRP A 62 -4.95 6.84 -0.86
C TRP A 62 -5.40 6.74 -2.31
N GLU A 63 -6.36 7.55 -2.71
CA GLU A 63 -6.70 7.79 -4.11
C GLU A 63 -5.65 8.75 -4.69
N ILE A 64 -4.90 8.30 -5.70
CA ILE A 64 -3.84 9.08 -6.31
C ILE A 64 -4.38 9.71 -7.59
N PRO A 65 -4.41 11.05 -7.69
CA PRO A 65 -4.93 11.72 -8.88
C PRO A 65 -4.01 11.49 -10.08
N GLU A 66 -4.66 11.29 -11.23
CA GLU A 66 -4.04 11.21 -12.55
C GLU A 66 -4.52 12.38 -13.39
N SER A 67 -3.63 12.95 -14.18
CA SER A 67 -3.98 13.86 -15.28
C SER A 67 -3.78 13.12 -16.59
N SER A 68 -4.72 13.26 -17.52
CA SER A 68 -4.59 12.72 -18.87
C SER A 68 -4.49 13.86 -19.87
N ASP A 69 -3.39 13.93 -20.61
CA ASP A 69 -3.30 14.76 -21.80
C ASP A 69 -3.83 13.94 -22.98
N THR A 70 -4.79 14.48 -23.74
CA THR A 70 -5.37 13.79 -24.89
C THR A 70 -4.99 14.53 -26.16
N GLU A 71 -4.35 13.82 -27.08
CA GLU A 71 -3.97 14.35 -28.39
C GLU A 71 -4.57 13.49 -29.50
N ILE A 72 -4.98 14.11 -30.60
CA ILE A 72 -5.39 13.40 -31.81
C ILE A 72 -4.17 13.34 -32.72
N GLN A 73 -3.67 12.13 -32.99
CA GLN A 73 -2.57 11.89 -33.92
C GLN A 73 -3.01 10.93 -35.02
N LEU A 74 -2.42 11.05 -36.21
CA LEU A 74 -2.66 10.07 -37.26
C LEU A 74 -1.88 8.78 -36.96
N ILE A 75 -2.58 7.67 -36.78
CA ILE A 75 -2.02 6.35 -36.53
C ILE A 75 -2.08 5.48 -37.80
N ASN A 76 -1.37 4.34 -37.79
CA ASN A 76 -1.29 3.40 -38.93
C ASN A 76 -0.83 4.08 -40.23
N ALA A 77 0.42 4.52 -40.28
CA ALA A 77 1.03 5.19 -41.43
C ALA A 77 0.29 6.47 -41.87
N ASN A 78 -0.07 7.32 -40.90
CA ASN A 78 -0.75 8.60 -41.10
C ASN A 78 -2.13 8.53 -41.78
N LYS A 79 -2.79 7.37 -41.73
CA LYS A 79 -4.03 7.15 -42.49
C LYS A 79 -5.29 7.41 -41.69
N PHE A 80 -5.26 7.19 -40.38
CA PHE A 80 -6.46 7.26 -39.54
C PHE A 80 -6.24 8.15 -38.31
N PRO A 81 -7.18 9.04 -37.96
CA PRO A 81 -7.11 9.75 -36.70
C PRO A 81 -7.27 8.77 -35.54
N GLY A 82 -6.29 8.75 -34.64
CA GLY A 82 -6.29 8.01 -33.40
C GLY A 82 -6.17 8.97 -32.21
N VAL A 83 -6.77 8.58 -31.09
CA VAL A 83 -6.65 9.33 -29.83
C VAL A 83 -5.50 8.73 -29.03
N ILE A 84 -4.45 9.52 -28.79
CA ILE A 84 -3.38 9.18 -27.87
C ILE A 84 -3.69 9.82 -26.52
N ARG A 85 -3.64 9.01 -25.46
CA ARG A 85 -3.78 9.47 -24.08
C ARG A 85 -2.46 9.28 -23.36
N ASP A 86 -1.89 10.38 -22.89
CA ASP A 86 -0.70 10.38 -22.04
C ASP A 86 -1.15 10.56 -20.59
N GLU A 87 -1.15 9.47 -19.83
CA GLU A 87 -1.58 9.43 -18.43
C GLU A 87 -0.39 9.71 -17.51
N LYS A 88 -0.48 10.81 -16.75
CA LYS A 88 0.56 11.25 -15.80
C LYS A 88 0.03 11.16 -14.38
N VAL A 89 0.76 10.42 -13.54
CA VAL A 89 0.48 10.32 -12.11
C VAL A 89 0.99 11.58 -11.42
N GLN A 90 0.13 12.27 -10.67
CA GLN A 90 0.50 13.54 -10.04
C GLN A 90 1.34 13.38 -8.76
N GLN A 91 1.38 12.18 -8.18
CA GLN A 91 2.16 11.88 -6.97
C GLN A 91 3.24 10.85 -7.23
N THR A 92 4.46 11.16 -6.79
CA THR A 92 5.59 10.22 -6.84
C THR A 92 5.32 8.99 -5.97
N PHE A 93 5.89 7.85 -6.36
CA PHE A 93 5.83 6.64 -5.54
C PHE A 93 6.96 6.71 -4.50
N SER A 94 6.60 6.92 -3.24
CA SER A 94 7.55 7.19 -2.15
C SER A 94 7.14 6.49 -0.87
N MET A 95 8.13 6.07 -0.07
CA MET A 95 7.90 5.58 1.30
C MET A 95 7.35 6.67 2.23
N ASN A 96 7.70 7.92 1.98
CA ASN A 96 7.35 9.05 2.83
C ASN A 96 6.12 9.74 2.25
N ASN A 97 4.94 9.23 2.56
CA ASN A 97 3.67 9.87 2.25
C ASN A 97 3.07 10.42 3.55
N SER A 98 3.02 11.74 3.67
CA SER A 98 2.43 12.45 4.83
C SER A 98 0.98 12.88 4.58
N ASN A 99 0.43 12.65 3.38
CA ASN A 99 -0.94 12.99 3.08
C ASN A 99 -1.90 12.12 3.90
N PRO A 100 -3.04 12.65 4.36
CA PRO A 100 -4.07 11.85 4.99
C PRO A 100 -4.58 10.80 4.02
N ALA A 101 -4.86 9.60 4.53
CA ALA A 101 -5.49 8.55 3.73
C ALA A 101 -6.88 8.98 3.29
N THR A 102 -7.23 8.71 2.04
CA THR A 102 -8.59 8.91 1.53
C THR A 102 -9.58 8.02 2.27
N ARG A 103 -9.13 6.83 2.65
CA ARG A 103 -9.92 5.86 3.39
C ARG A 103 -9.07 5.07 4.37
N GLU A 104 -9.65 4.74 5.52
CA GLU A 104 -9.08 3.83 6.52
C GLU A 104 -10.11 2.72 6.83
N VAL A 105 -9.63 1.48 6.91
CA VAL A 105 -10.40 0.31 7.35
C VAL A 105 -9.68 -0.31 8.53
N ILE A 106 -10.43 -0.65 9.59
CA ILE A 106 -9.88 -1.20 10.83
C ILE A 106 -10.39 -2.62 11.00
N ILE A 107 -9.47 -3.57 11.24
CA ILE A 107 -9.78 -4.96 11.61
C ILE A 107 -9.27 -5.21 13.03
N ASN A 108 -10.14 -5.70 13.90
CA ASN A 108 -9.77 -6.02 15.28
C ASN A 108 -9.45 -7.50 15.47
N SER A 109 -8.64 -7.83 16.49
CA SER A 109 -8.17 -9.18 16.85
C SER A 109 -9.28 -10.22 17.13
N GLN A 110 -10.52 -9.78 17.31
CA GLN A 110 -11.68 -10.65 17.51
C GLN A 110 -12.33 -11.14 16.21
N GLU A 111 -11.91 -10.59 15.06
CA GLU A 111 -12.38 -11.03 13.76
C GLU A 111 -11.61 -12.29 13.32
N SER A 112 -12.30 -13.31 12.84
CA SER A 112 -11.72 -14.62 12.48
C SER A 112 -10.70 -14.59 11.33
N LYS A 113 -10.38 -13.41 10.77
CA LYS A 113 -9.52 -13.19 9.60
C LYS A 113 -8.60 -11.97 9.80
N LEU A 114 -7.71 -12.02 10.79
CA LEU A 114 -6.89 -10.86 11.19
C LEU A 114 -5.90 -10.34 10.16
N TYR A 115 -5.63 -11.10 9.11
CA TYR A 115 -4.55 -10.81 8.16
C TYR A 115 -5.05 -10.61 6.72
N MET A 116 -6.36 -10.42 6.57
CA MET A 116 -6.98 -10.14 5.28
C MET A 116 -8.23 -9.27 5.44
N VAL A 117 -8.49 -8.39 4.47
CA VAL A 117 -9.72 -7.59 4.40
C VAL A 117 -10.23 -7.49 2.98
N THR A 118 -11.55 -7.37 2.84
CA THR A 118 -12.17 -6.86 1.62
C THR A 118 -12.57 -5.42 1.83
N VAL A 119 -12.09 -4.53 0.97
CA VAL A 119 -12.44 -3.13 0.94
C VAL A 119 -13.38 -2.88 -0.23
N ASP A 120 -14.61 -2.49 0.04
CA ASP A 120 -15.66 -2.24 -0.96
C ASP A 120 -15.51 -0.88 -1.67
N LYS A 121 -16.38 -0.59 -2.63
CA LYS A 121 -16.56 0.74 -3.26
C LYS A 121 -15.27 1.31 -3.89
N ILE A 122 -14.52 0.45 -4.54
CA ILE A 122 -13.28 0.81 -5.22
C ILE A 122 -13.62 1.23 -6.66
N LYS A 123 -13.21 2.43 -7.06
CA LYS A 123 -13.49 2.93 -8.41
C LYS A 123 -12.56 2.27 -9.41
N TYR A 124 -13.11 1.88 -10.56
CA TYR A 124 -12.30 1.51 -11.71
C TYR A 124 -11.59 2.72 -12.30
N ASN A 125 -10.53 2.45 -13.07
CA ASN A 125 -9.68 3.42 -13.75
C ASN A 125 -9.12 4.49 -12.81
N THR A 126 -8.81 4.10 -11.57
CA THR A 126 -8.29 4.96 -10.51
C THR A 126 -7.06 4.30 -9.89
N ILE A 127 -6.04 5.10 -9.61
CA ILE A 127 -4.86 4.63 -8.87
C ILE A 127 -5.13 4.69 -7.36
N TYR A 128 -4.84 3.59 -6.69
CA TYR A 128 -4.82 3.52 -5.23
C TYR A 128 -3.43 3.18 -4.73
N GLU A 129 -3.02 3.79 -3.62
CA GLU A 129 -1.91 3.31 -2.81
C GLU A 129 -2.48 2.66 -1.55
N VAL A 130 -2.04 1.44 -1.26
CA VAL A 130 -2.48 0.65 -0.11
C VAL A 130 -1.29 0.43 0.83
N ARG A 131 -1.53 0.67 2.12
CA ARG A 131 -0.58 0.36 3.19
C ARG A 131 -1.31 -0.21 4.39
N VAL A 132 -0.62 -1.04 5.16
CA VAL A 132 -1.17 -1.66 6.37
C VAL A 132 -0.26 -1.33 7.54
N LEU A 133 -0.82 -1.02 8.71
CA LEU A 133 -0.10 -0.96 9.98
C LEU A 133 -0.80 -1.84 11.01
N GLY A 134 -0.03 -2.46 11.89
CA GLY A 134 -0.57 -3.08 13.10
C GLY A 134 -0.67 -2.06 14.22
N PHE A 135 -1.64 -2.19 15.12
CA PHE A 135 -1.76 -1.32 16.29
C PHE A 135 -1.99 -2.11 17.58
N LYS A 136 -1.49 -1.53 18.68
CA LYS A 136 -1.70 -1.95 20.06
C LYS A 136 -2.74 -1.02 20.71
N ARG A 137 -3.03 -1.23 21.99
CA ARG A 137 -4.05 -0.46 22.74
C ARG A 137 -3.87 1.06 22.62
N ASP A 138 -2.63 1.55 22.59
CA ASP A 138 -2.31 2.97 22.68
C ASP A 138 -1.23 3.43 21.70
N VAL A 139 -0.81 2.57 20.76
CA VAL A 139 0.23 2.93 19.78
C VAL A 139 -0.02 2.28 18.43
N ASP A 140 0.08 3.09 17.37
CA ASP A 140 0.13 2.64 15.99
C ASP A 140 1.57 2.21 15.67
N GLY A 141 1.71 1.03 15.05
CA GLY A 141 2.97 0.58 14.47
C GLY A 141 3.30 1.32 13.17
N PRO A 142 4.48 1.04 12.60
CA PRO A 142 4.88 1.59 11.31
C PRO A 142 4.01 1.05 10.18
N LEU A 143 3.84 1.87 9.14
CA LEU A 143 3.19 1.48 7.88
C LEU A 143 4.06 0.47 7.12
N SER A 144 3.39 -0.45 6.44
CA SER A 144 3.99 -1.31 5.43
C SER A 144 4.62 -0.49 4.31
N VAL A 145 5.49 -1.14 3.53
CA VAL A 145 5.88 -0.64 2.21
C VAL A 145 4.63 -0.40 1.35
N PRO A 146 4.61 0.64 0.50
CA PRO A 146 3.47 0.94 -0.35
C PRO A 146 3.28 -0.10 -1.44
N VAL A 147 2.02 -0.42 -1.70
CA VAL A 147 1.60 -1.13 -2.91
C VAL A 147 0.66 -0.19 -3.66
N ARG A 148 1.06 0.22 -4.87
CA ARG A 148 0.22 1.05 -5.72
C ARG A 148 -0.46 0.16 -6.75
N ILE A 149 -1.76 0.31 -6.89
CA ILE A 149 -2.58 -0.48 -7.82
C ILE A 149 -3.38 0.44 -8.71
N LYS A 150 -3.63 0.01 -9.95
CA LYS A 150 -4.63 0.61 -10.84
C LYS A 150 -5.49 -0.51 -11.36
N ILE A 151 -6.79 -0.41 -11.13
CA ILE A 151 -7.75 -1.35 -11.73
C ILE A 151 -8.21 -0.71 -13.03
N VAL A 152 -7.83 -1.28 -14.16
CA VAL A 152 -8.26 -0.83 -15.48
C VAL A 152 -9.44 -1.67 -15.92
N LYS A 153 -10.58 -1.03 -16.18
CA LYS A 153 -11.78 -1.68 -16.74
C LYS A 153 -12.13 -1.02 -18.07
N GLY A 154 -12.15 -1.83 -19.12
CA GLY A 154 -12.56 -1.43 -20.47
C GLY A 154 -13.72 -2.27 -20.99
N SER A 155 -14.01 -2.15 -22.28
CA SER A 155 -15.08 -2.91 -22.95
C SER A 155 -14.72 -4.39 -23.03
N GLY A 156 -15.17 -5.18 -22.04
CA GLY A 156 -14.99 -6.64 -22.01
C GLY A 156 -13.69 -7.14 -21.38
N TYR A 157 -12.90 -6.26 -20.75
CA TYR A 157 -11.70 -6.67 -20.03
C TYR A 157 -11.53 -5.91 -18.72
N GLN A 158 -10.83 -6.56 -17.80
CA GLN A 158 -10.41 -6.00 -16.55
C GLN A 158 -8.97 -6.43 -16.25
N VAL A 159 -8.11 -5.49 -15.89
CA VAL A 159 -6.70 -5.75 -15.59
C VAL A 159 -6.34 -5.02 -14.31
N VAL A 160 -5.52 -5.65 -13.47
CA VAL A 160 -4.94 -5.00 -12.29
C VAL A 160 -3.47 -4.75 -12.54
N LEU A 161 -3.08 -3.49 -12.58
CA LEU A 161 -1.68 -3.09 -12.61
C LEU A 161 -1.23 -2.88 -11.17
N GLN A 162 -0.10 -3.45 -10.78
CA GLN A 162 0.46 -3.28 -9.44
C GLN A 162 1.92 -2.84 -9.53
N ARG A 163 2.27 -1.81 -8.75
CA ARG A 163 3.62 -1.32 -8.54
C ARG A 163 4.00 -1.48 -7.07
N THR A 164 5.11 -2.16 -6.85
CA THR A 164 5.74 -2.35 -5.54
C THR A 164 7.13 -1.71 -5.54
N MET A 165 7.85 -1.79 -4.43
CA MET A 165 9.25 -1.38 -4.35
C MET A 165 10.18 -2.25 -5.21
N SER A 166 9.81 -3.50 -5.52
CA SER A 166 10.63 -4.42 -6.33
C SER A 166 10.32 -4.36 -7.82
N GLY A 167 9.20 -3.74 -8.23
CA GLY A 167 8.87 -3.59 -9.64
C GLY A 167 7.36 -3.47 -9.90
N CYS A 168 7.02 -3.50 -11.19
CA CYS A 168 5.63 -3.52 -11.66
C CYS A 168 5.25 -4.94 -12.11
N GLN A 169 4.00 -5.31 -11.86
CA GLN A 169 3.39 -6.55 -12.31
C GLN A 169 1.99 -6.29 -12.82
N VAL A 170 1.53 -7.14 -13.74
CA VAL A 170 0.19 -7.09 -14.30
C VAL A 170 -0.55 -8.36 -13.92
N THR A 171 -1.75 -8.23 -13.37
CA THR A 171 -2.63 -9.36 -13.11
C THR A 171 -3.79 -9.30 -14.09
N VAL A 172 -3.94 -10.36 -14.87
CA VAL A 172 -5.01 -10.52 -15.85
C VAL A 172 -5.91 -11.69 -15.45
N PRO A 173 -7.20 -11.67 -15.83
CA PRO A 173 -8.04 -12.83 -15.68
C PRO A 173 -7.50 -14.03 -16.44
N ALA A 174 -7.64 -15.24 -15.88
CA ALA A 174 -7.19 -16.48 -16.51
C ALA A 174 -7.78 -16.70 -17.93
N GLU A 175 -8.92 -16.09 -18.22
CA GLU A 175 -9.62 -16.20 -19.50
C GLU A 175 -9.15 -15.20 -20.57
N VAL A 176 -8.24 -14.28 -20.23
CA VAL A 176 -7.75 -13.24 -21.13
C VAL A 176 -6.37 -13.63 -21.68
N GLU A 177 -6.24 -13.74 -23.01
CA GLU A 177 -4.93 -13.85 -23.65
C GLU A 177 -4.17 -12.52 -23.54
N TYR A 178 -3.12 -12.50 -22.71
CA TYR A 178 -2.24 -11.32 -22.57
C TYR A 178 -0.93 -11.56 -23.32
N SER A 179 -0.69 -10.77 -24.37
CA SER A 179 0.54 -10.85 -25.17
C SER A 179 1.05 -9.45 -25.53
N GLY A 180 2.38 -9.29 -25.58
CA GLY A 180 3.02 -8.10 -26.17
C GLY A 180 3.45 -6.97 -25.23
N ASP A 181 3.25 -7.08 -23.91
CA ASP A 181 3.69 -6.06 -22.94
C ASP A 181 5.02 -6.42 -22.24
N PRO A 182 5.85 -5.45 -21.81
CA PRO A 182 7.16 -5.70 -21.22
C PRO A 182 7.11 -6.16 -19.75
N TYR A 183 5.94 -6.23 -19.14
CA TYR A 183 5.79 -6.51 -17.71
C TYR A 183 5.55 -8.00 -17.43
N PRO A 184 6.14 -8.56 -16.34
CA PRO A 184 5.77 -9.89 -15.89
C PRO A 184 4.29 -9.91 -15.49
N TYR A 185 3.56 -10.93 -15.94
CA TYR A 185 2.13 -11.08 -15.69
C TYR A 185 1.80 -12.36 -14.93
N GLN A 186 0.72 -12.33 -14.15
CA GLN A 186 0.18 -13.49 -13.45
C GLN A 186 -1.30 -13.66 -13.80
N TYR A 187 -1.69 -14.89 -14.12
CA TYR A 187 -3.10 -15.26 -14.27
C TYR A 187 -3.71 -15.44 -12.89
N ASN A 188 -4.77 -14.70 -12.60
CA ASN A 188 -5.58 -14.95 -11.41
C ASN A 188 -6.75 -15.85 -11.80
N SER A 189 -6.96 -16.94 -11.06
CA SER A 189 -8.08 -17.87 -11.28
C SER A 189 -9.24 -17.64 -10.31
N PHE A 190 -9.10 -16.69 -9.37
CA PHE A 190 -10.17 -16.30 -8.46
C PHE A 190 -10.95 -15.14 -9.07
N PHE A 191 -12.01 -15.45 -9.82
CA PHE A 191 -13.14 -14.55 -10.07
C PHE A 191 -14.38 -15.21 -9.47
#